data_AF-A0A539DS74-F1
#
_entry.id   AF-A0A539DS74-F1
#
_cell.length_a   1.000
_cell.length_b   1.000
_cell.length_c   1.000
_cell.angle_alpha   90.00
_cell.angle_beta   90.00
_cell.angle_gamma   90.00
#
_symmetry.space_group_name_H-M   'P 1'
#
loop_
_entity.id
_entity.type
_entity.pdbx_description
1 polymer ?
#
loop_
_entity_poly.entity_id
_entity_poly.type
_entity_poly.pdbx_seq_one_letter_code
_entity_poly.pdbx_strand_id
1 'polypeptide(L)' 'MSEHHVVVGAGPVGSTTALLLAERGNSVTLVSRRGGGPEHAAISRAKADAGDADT' A
#
# COMPACT_ATOMS: atom_id res chain seq x y z
N MET A 1 -1.42 -10.54 16.22
CA MET A 1 -2.20 -9.28 16.24
C MET A 1 -2.26 -8.79 14.81
N SER A 2 -3.38 -8.26 14.34
CA SER A 2 -3.44 -7.61 13.03
C SER A 2 -2.84 -6.21 13.15
N GLU A 3 -1.73 -5.97 12.45
CA GLU A 3 -1.05 -4.67 12.44
C GLU A 3 -1.39 -3.89 11.17
N HIS A 4 -1.32 -2.56 11.26
CA HIS A 4 -1.52 -1.68 10.10
C HIS A 4 -0.17 -1.34 9.47
N HIS A 5 -0.03 -1.61 8.18
CA HIS A 5 1.20 -1.37 7.44
C HIS A 5 0.99 -0.31 6.36
N VAL A 6 1.95 0.59 6.21
CA VAL A 6 1.99 1.54 5.10
C VAL A 6 3.12 1.13 4.16
N VAL A 7 2.78 0.94 2.88
CA VAL A 7 3.75 0.63 1.83
C VAL A 7 3.78 1.81 0.86
N VAL A 8 4.95 2.39 0.67
CA VAL A 8 5.13 3.53 -0.25
C VAL A 8 5.74 3.03 -1.56
N GLY A 9 5.00 3.21 -2.65
CA GLY A 9 5.35 2.80 -4.01
C GLY A 9 4.60 1.54 -4.47
N ALA A 10 3.83 1.67 -5.57
CA ALA A 10 3.08 0.55 -6.19
C ALA A 10 3.84 -0.11 -7.35
N GLY A 11 5.17 -0.17 -7.28
CA GLY A 11 6.00 -0.93 -8.22
C GLY A 11 5.90 -2.45 -7.99
N PRO A 12 6.68 -3.27 -8.73
CA PRO A 12 6.65 -4.73 -8.59
C PRO A 12 6.88 -5.20 -7.15
N VAL A 13 7.89 -4.62 -6.47
CA VAL A 13 8.23 -4.96 -5.09
C VAL A 13 7.12 -4.50 -4.13
N GLY A 14 6.76 -3.22 -4.13
CA GLY A 14 5.76 -2.71 -3.20
C GLY A 14 4.38 -3.34 -3.34
N SER A 15 3.96 -3.65 -4.57
CA SER A 15 2.70 -4.38 -4.81
C SER A 15 2.73 -5.79 -4.25
N THR A 16 3.84 -6.52 -4.47
CA THR A 16 4.02 -7.88 -3.93
C THR A 16 4.10 -7.86 -2.41
N THR A 17 4.84 -6.91 -1.82
CA THR A 17 4.91 -6.72 -0.37
C THR A 17 3.53 -6.44 0.23
N ALA A 18 2.74 -5.56 -0.39
CA ALA A 18 1.40 -5.24 0.08
C ALA A 18 0.47 -6.48 0.05
N LEU A 19 0.52 -7.28 -1.02
CA LEU A 19 -0.23 -8.54 -1.11
C LEU A 19 0.19 -9.53 -0.04
N LEU A 20 1.49 -9.79 0.13
CA LEU A 20 2.00 -10.72 1.13
C LEU A 20 1.68 -10.31 2.57
N LEU A 21 1.58 -9.01 2.85
CA LEU A 21 1.14 -8.52 4.16
C LEU A 21 -0.36 -8.73 4.34
N ALA A 22 -1.15 -8.42 3.31
CA ALA A 22 -2.60 -8.56 3.30
C ALA A 22 -3.06 -10.03 3.42
N GLU A 23 -2.39 -10.95 2.73
CA GLU A 23 -2.62 -12.40 2.81
C GLU A 23 -2.32 -12.97 4.20
N ARG A 24 -1.40 -12.34 4.94
CA ARG A 24 -1.12 -12.67 6.35
C ARG A 24 -2.16 -12.11 7.32
N GLY A 25 -3.22 -11.47 6.82
CA GLY A 25 -4.30 -10.88 7.61
C GLY A 25 -4.00 -9.48 8.13
N ASN A 26 -2.97 -8.81 7.61
CA ASN A 26 -2.70 -7.42 7.98
C ASN A 26 -3.51 -6.45 7.11
N SER A 27 -3.83 -5.28 7.68
CA SER A 27 -4.39 -4.18 6.91
C SER A 27 -3.25 -3.37 6.29
N VAL A 28 -3.38 -2.99 5.02
CA VAL A 28 -2.32 -2.31 4.28
C VAL A 28 -2.85 -1.06 3.59
N THR A 29 -2.14 0.06 3.78
CA THR A 29 -2.30 1.25 2.94
C THR A 29 -1.16 1.28 1.93
N LEU A 30 -1.49 1.11 0.65
CA LEU A 30 -0.53 1.22 -0.45
C LEU A 30 -0.58 2.64 -1.04
N VAL A 31 0.47 3.41 -0.82
CA VAL A 31 0.61 4.78 -1.29
C VAL A 31 1.33 4.78 -2.64
N SER A 32 0.77 5.44 -3.65
CA SER A 32 1.51 5.69 -4.90
C SER A 32 1.07 6.97 -5.59
N ARG A 33 1.98 7.62 -6.33
CA ARG A 33 1.71 8.88 -7.05
C ARG A 33 0.49 8.83 -7.98
N ARG A 34 0.18 7.65 -8.52
CA ARG A 34 -0.96 7.45 -9.44
C ARG A 34 -2.16 6.78 -8.78
N GLY A 35 -2.09 6.41 -7.50
CA GLY A 35 -3.15 5.67 -6.80
C GLY A 35 -3.36 4.24 -7.30
N GLY A 36 -2.38 3.68 -8.00
CA GLY A 36 -2.43 2.31 -8.54
C GLY A 36 -2.00 1.26 -7.52
N GLY A 37 -2.15 -0.01 -7.91
CA GLY A 37 -1.78 -1.17 -7.10
C GLY A 37 -2.76 -2.32 -7.27
N PRO A 38 -2.44 -3.50 -6.69
CA PRO A 38 -3.29 -4.68 -6.76
C PRO A 38 -4.61 -4.46 -6.00
N GLU A 39 -5.65 -5.16 -6.43
CA GLU A 39 -6.94 -5.16 -5.75
C GLU A 39 -6.98 -6.29 -4.72
N HIS A 40 -7.27 -5.95 -3.48
CA HIS A 40 -7.39 -6.90 -2.38
C HIS A 40 -8.22 -6.27 -1.26
N ALA A 41 -9.09 -7.04 -0.60
CA ALA A 41 -10.03 -6.51 0.40
C ALA A 41 -9.34 -5.82 1.60
N ALA A 42 -8.14 -6.29 1.97
CA ALA A 42 -7.34 -5.71 3.06
C ALA A 42 -6.33 -4.62 2.60
N ILE A 43 -6.34 -4.23 1.31
CA ILE A 43 -5.47 -3.18 0.78
C ILE A 43 -6.31 -1.95 0.42
N SER A 44 -6.00 -0.82 1.07
CA SER A 44 -6.47 0.50 0.66
C SER A 44 -5.43 1.17 -0.25
N ARG A 45 -5.87 1.71 -1.40
CA ARG A 45 -5.01 2.44 -2.33
C ARG A 45 -5.11 3.94 -2.06
N ALA A 46 -3.98 4.58 -1.76
CA ALA A 46 -3.90 6.01 -1.54
C ALA A 46 -3.06 6.68 -2.62
N LYS A 47 -3.59 7.75 -3.21
CA LYS A 47 -2.82 8.61 -4.12
C LYS A 47 -2.12 9.69 -3.31
N ALA A 48 -0.80 9.66 -3.26
CA ALA A 48 0.03 10.72 -2.69
C ALA A 48 1.42 10.72 -3.33
N ASP A 49 2.13 11.84 -3.23
CA ASP A 49 3.53 11.95 -3.61
C ASP A 49 4.41 11.95 -2.36
N ALA A 50 5.34 11.01 -2.26
CA ALA A 50 6.22 10.90 -1.10
C ALA A 50 7.27 12.02 -1.03
N GLY A 51 7.46 12.78 -2.13
CA GLY A 51 8.31 13.97 -2.16
C GLY A 51 7.62 15.26 -1.71
N ASP A 52 6.31 15.21 -1.49
CA ASP A 52 5.52 16.34 -1.01
C ASP A 52 5.16 16.12 0.46
N ALA A 53 5.51 17.08 1.31
CA ALA A 53 5.28 17.00 2.76
C ALA A 53 4.03 17.77 3.21
N ASP A 54 3.50 18.64 2.35
CA ASP A 54 2.40 19.54 2.67
C ASP A 54 1.04 19.03 2.18
N THR A 55 1.03 17.97 1.37
CA THR A 55 -0.16 17.39 0.74
C THR A 55 -0.21 15.87 0.83
#